data_AF-A0A021VN08-F1
#
_entry.id   AF-A0A021VN08-F1
#
_cell.length_a   1.000
_cell.length_b   1.000
_cell.length_c   1.000
_cell.angle_alpha   90.00
_cell.angle_beta   90.00
_cell.angle_gamma   90.00
#
_symmetry.space_group_name_H-M   'P 1'
#
loop_
_entity.id
_entity.type
_entity.pdbx_description
1 polymer ?
#
loop_
_entity_poly.entity_id
_entity_poly.type
_entity_poly.pdbx_seq_one_letter_code
_entity_poly.pdbx_strand_id
1 'polypeptide(L)'
;MPAGTRTPLSRERIVDAAIALADDKGVEGLTMRALGRALGVEAMSLYHHVPNRDDVLDGVVDRIYAEFYAPVVGGDWKDELRRRSHSARAVIRRHPWVIPLMNARSTPGLSTLAHLDAVIGVLRSAGFSLPMTAHAFALVDAHLYGFLAQEVSLPISPGQGVQEIADGIAETTDMAEHFPHLAELVAGHALQPGYDFGDEFEYGLELVLEGLERDLRTDEGGQ
;
A
#
# COMPACT_ATOMS: atom_id res chain seq x y z
N MET A 1 3.49 -45.19 -8.53
CA MET A 1 3.20 -43.78 -8.19
C MET A 1 4.02 -42.93 -9.14
N PRO A 2 3.44 -42.19 -10.11
CA PRO A 2 4.26 -41.31 -10.93
C PRO A 2 4.79 -40.20 -10.02
N ALA A 3 6.11 -40.04 -9.98
CA ALA A 3 6.76 -38.95 -9.28
C ALA A 3 6.26 -37.64 -9.91
N GLY A 4 5.51 -36.84 -9.15
CA GLY A 4 5.07 -35.53 -9.60
C GLY A 4 6.29 -34.75 -10.08
N THR A 5 6.24 -34.24 -11.31
CA THR A 5 7.29 -33.40 -11.89
C THR A 5 7.52 -32.22 -10.95
N ARG A 6 8.66 -32.24 -10.24
CA ARG A 6 9.08 -31.10 -9.42
C ARG A 6 9.21 -29.90 -10.34
N THR A 7 8.37 -28.89 -10.15
CA THR A 7 8.53 -27.61 -10.86
C THR A 7 9.93 -27.08 -10.60
N PRO A 8 10.69 -26.69 -11.64
CA PRO A 8 12.02 -26.11 -11.46
C PRO A 8 11.99 -24.87 -10.57
N LEU A 9 13.10 -24.60 -9.90
CA LEU A 9 13.28 -23.36 -9.14
C LEU A 9 13.51 -22.20 -10.11
N SER A 10 12.87 -21.06 -9.85
CA SER A 10 13.01 -19.82 -10.64
C SER A 10 12.93 -18.63 -9.69
N ARG A 11 13.41 -17.45 -10.13
CA ARG A 11 13.30 -16.21 -9.36
C ARG A 11 11.84 -15.88 -9.03
N GLU A 12 10.94 -16.06 -9.99
CA GLU A 12 9.49 -15.87 -9.82
C GLU A 12 8.92 -16.77 -8.72
N ARG A 13 9.21 -18.08 -8.73
CA ARG A 13 8.76 -19.00 -7.67
C ARG A 13 9.33 -18.65 -6.30
N ILE A 14 10.55 -18.14 -6.24
CA ILE A 14 11.18 -17.69 -5.00
C ILE A 14 10.43 -16.48 -4.45
N VAL A 15 10.12 -15.51 -5.31
CA VAL A 15 9.35 -14.31 -4.94
C VAL A 15 7.93 -14.65 -4.51
N ASP A 16 7.21 -15.49 -5.26
CA ASP A 16 5.84 -15.89 -4.90
C ASP A 16 5.80 -16.65 -3.55
N ALA A 17 6.77 -17.54 -3.32
CA ALA A 17 6.89 -18.22 -2.03
C ALA A 17 7.31 -17.28 -0.89
N ALA A 18 8.06 -16.23 -1.18
CA ALA A 18 8.43 -15.21 -0.20
C ALA A 18 7.21 -14.37 0.22
N ILE A 19 6.35 -13.98 -0.73
CA ILE A 19 5.06 -13.31 -0.46
C ILE A 19 4.20 -14.19 0.44
N ALA A 20 3.96 -15.44 0.05
CA ALA A 20 3.14 -16.36 0.82
C ALA A 20 3.69 -16.62 2.24
N LEU A 21 5.01 -16.69 2.40
CA LEU A 21 5.64 -16.85 3.71
C LEU A 21 5.52 -15.59 4.57
N ALA A 22 5.62 -14.40 3.97
CA ALA A 22 5.45 -13.13 4.67
C ALA A 22 3.99 -12.86 5.05
N ASP A 23 3.03 -13.31 4.24
CA ASP A 23 1.60 -13.27 4.58
C ASP A 23 1.28 -14.11 5.83
N ASP A 24 1.92 -15.27 5.98
CA ASP A 24 1.72 -16.19 7.12
C ASP A 24 2.50 -15.76 8.38
N LYS A 25 3.73 -15.27 8.22
CA LYS A 25 4.68 -15.10 9.34
C LYS A 25 5.23 -13.69 9.51
N GLY A 26 4.74 -12.75 8.73
CA GLY A 26 5.31 -11.42 8.61
C GLY A 26 6.68 -11.42 7.92
N VAL A 27 7.16 -10.22 7.61
CA VAL A 27 8.45 -9.99 6.93
C VAL A 27 9.65 -10.49 7.75
N GLU A 28 9.54 -10.51 9.09
CA GLU A 28 10.58 -11.01 9.99
C GLU A 28 10.75 -12.53 9.88
N GLY A 29 9.67 -13.26 9.59
CA GLY A 29 9.68 -14.70 9.35
C GLY A 29 10.32 -15.09 8.02
N LEU A 30 10.44 -14.15 7.08
CA LEU A 30 11.05 -14.35 5.77
C LEU A 30 12.58 -14.42 5.87
N THR A 31 13.10 -15.62 6.13
CA THR A 31 14.54 -15.94 6.08
C THR A 31 14.86 -16.87 4.92
N MET A 32 16.07 -16.83 4.37
CA MET A 32 16.48 -17.72 3.27
C MET A 32 16.31 -19.20 3.62
N ARG A 33 16.52 -19.57 4.89
CA ARG A 33 16.30 -20.94 5.38
C ARG A 33 14.81 -21.30 5.45
N ALA A 34 13.96 -20.39 5.91
CA ALA A 34 12.51 -20.62 5.92
C ALA A 34 11.95 -20.72 4.49
N LEU A 35 12.43 -19.87 3.59
CA LEU A 35 12.06 -19.87 2.17
C LEU A 35 12.49 -21.18 1.48
N GLY A 36 13.71 -21.67 1.73
CA GLY A 36 14.17 -22.95 1.20
C GLY A 36 13.28 -24.11 1.66
N ARG A 37 12.93 -24.15 2.95
CA ARG A 37 11.98 -25.15 3.48
C ARG A 37 10.61 -25.06 2.83
N ALA A 38 10.07 -23.85 2.66
CA ALA A 38 8.78 -23.63 1.99
C ALA A 38 8.77 -24.14 0.54
N LEU A 39 9.91 -24.02 -0.15
CA LEU A 39 10.11 -24.48 -1.52
C LEU A 39 10.57 -25.94 -1.64
N GLY A 40 10.83 -26.62 -0.52
CA GLY A 40 11.33 -27.99 -0.50
C GLY A 40 12.76 -28.15 -1.03
N VAL A 41 13.58 -27.10 -0.94
CA VAL A 41 14.98 -27.07 -1.41
C VAL A 41 15.93 -26.58 -0.32
N GLU A 42 17.22 -26.85 -0.49
CA GLU A 42 18.23 -26.26 0.39
C GLU A 42 18.38 -24.77 0.13
N ALA A 43 18.72 -23.99 1.17
CA ALA A 43 18.91 -22.54 1.03
C ALA A 43 19.98 -22.18 -0.02
N MET A 44 21.03 -23.02 -0.14
CA MET A 44 22.06 -22.84 -1.17
C MET A 44 21.51 -22.87 -2.59
N SER A 45 20.45 -23.64 -2.86
CA SER A 45 19.82 -23.68 -4.18
C SER A 45 19.16 -22.35 -4.55
N LEU A 46 18.66 -21.58 -3.56
CA LEU A 46 18.07 -20.27 -3.80
C LEU A 46 19.11 -19.27 -4.32
N TYR A 47 20.33 -19.32 -3.79
CA TYR A 47 21.40 -18.37 -4.12
C TYR A 47 21.87 -18.43 -5.58
N HIS A 48 21.53 -19.50 -6.31
CA HIS A 48 21.76 -19.57 -7.76
C HIS A 48 20.81 -18.67 -8.57
N HIS A 49 19.69 -18.26 -8.00
CA HIS A 49 18.67 -17.45 -8.65
C HIS A 49 18.56 -16.04 -8.07
N VAL A 50 18.89 -15.87 -6.79
CA VAL A 50 18.83 -14.60 -6.07
C VAL A 50 20.11 -14.42 -5.24
N PRO A 51 20.90 -13.35 -5.41
CA PRO A 51 22.21 -13.24 -4.78
C PRO A 51 22.14 -13.10 -3.25
N ASN A 52 21.05 -12.55 -2.71
CA ASN A 52 20.87 -12.33 -1.28
C ASN A 52 19.38 -12.17 -0.93
N ARG A 53 19.09 -11.97 0.37
CA ARG A 53 17.73 -11.72 0.86
C ARG A 53 17.16 -10.40 0.33
N ASP A 54 17.99 -9.37 0.17
CA ASP A 54 17.51 -8.07 -0.32
C ASP A 54 17.02 -8.17 -1.77
N ASP A 55 17.65 -8.96 -2.65
CA ASP A 55 17.14 -9.20 -4.01
C ASP A 55 15.77 -9.90 -4.01
N VAL A 56 15.53 -10.80 -3.05
CA VAL A 56 14.19 -11.39 -2.85
C VAL A 56 13.20 -10.31 -2.44
N LEU A 57 13.55 -9.43 -1.50
CA LEU A 57 12.68 -8.35 -1.06
C LEU A 57 12.40 -7.33 -2.16
N ASP A 58 13.39 -6.97 -2.96
CA ASP A 58 13.24 -6.09 -4.12
C ASP A 58 12.30 -6.74 -5.16
N GLY A 59 12.48 -8.04 -5.42
CA GLY A 59 11.58 -8.81 -6.29
C GLY A 59 10.15 -8.90 -5.76
N VAL A 60 9.99 -9.04 -4.44
CA VAL A 60 8.68 -9.03 -3.76
C VAL A 60 7.99 -7.68 -3.93
N VAL A 61 8.69 -6.57 -3.70
CA VAL A 61 8.12 -5.23 -3.89
C VAL A 61 7.71 -5.02 -5.34
N ASP A 62 8.56 -5.39 -6.31
CA ASP A 62 8.23 -5.28 -7.73
C ASP A 62 6.99 -6.12 -8.10
N ARG A 63 6.89 -7.33 -7.55
CA ARG A 63 5.74 -8.24 -7.76
C ARG A 63 4.44 -7.69 -7.17
N ILE A 64 4.51 -6.97 -6.05
CA ILE A 64 3.36 -6.30 -5.43
C ILE A 64 2.90 -5.11 -6.28
N TYR A 65 3.83 -4.30 -6.80
CA TYR A 65 3.50 -3.24 -7.75
C TYR A 65 2.84 -3.78 -9.02
N ALA A 66 3.24 -4.96 -9.49
CA ALA A 66 2.61 -5.61 -10.65
C ALA A 66 1.13 -6.00 -10.43
N GLU A 67 0.66 -6.04 -9.18
CA GLU A 67 -0.75 -6.29 -8.86
C GLU A 67 -1.58 -5.01 -8.79
N PHE A 68 -0.94 -3.85 -8.75
CA PHE A 68 -1.65 -2.59 -8.78
C PHE A 68 -2.25 -2.39 -10.16
N TYR A 69 -3.44 -1.80 -10.19
CA TYR A 69 -4.01 -1.28 -11.42
C TYR A 69 -3.04 -0.27 -12.04
N ALA A 70 -2.62 -0.56 -13.27
CA ALA A 70 -1.79 0.32 -14.07
C ALA A 70 -2.67 1.41 -14.71
N PRO A 71 -2.49 2.69 -14.37
CA PRO A 71 -3.23 3.79 -14.97
C PRO A 71 -3.10 3.84 -16.50
N VAL A 72 -4.19 4.17 -17.20
CA VAL A 72 -4.19 4.32 -18.65
C VAL A 72 -3.93 5.78 -19.04
N VAL A 73 -2.78 6.02 -19.66
CA VAL A 73 -2.40 7.35 -20.17
C VAL A 73 -3.43 7.84 -21.20
N GLY A 74 -3.89 9.09 -21.03
CA GLY A 74 -4.96 9.69 -21.84
C GLY A 74 -6.39 9.42 -21.37
N GLY A 75 -6.57 8.64 -20.29
CA GLY A 75 -7.85 8.54 -19.58
C GLY A 75 -8.17 9.78 -18.73
N ASP A 76 -9.36 9.82 -18.13
CA ASP A 76 -9.68 10.84 -17.12
C ASP A 76 -8.77 10.64 -15.91
N TRP A 77 -7.92 11.63 -15.65
CA TRP A 77 -6.83 11.48 -14.68
C TRP A 77 -7.32 11.26 -13.25
N LYS A 78 -8.45 11.85 -12.86
CA LYS A 78 -9.01 11.62 -11.52
C LYS A 78 -9.47 10.18 -11.40
N ASP A 79 -10.21 9.70 -12.38
CA ASP A 79 -10.70 8.32 -12.39
C ASP A 79 -9.56 7.28 -12.45
N GLU A 80 -8.50 7.55 -13.21
CA GLU A 80 -7.30 6.71 -13.25
C GLU A 80 -6.58 6.66 -11.90
N LEU A 81 -6.41 7.81 -11.23
CA LEU A 81 -5.78 7.87 -9.90
C LEU A 81 -6.66 7.24 -8.81
N ARG A 82 -7.98 7.36 -8.90
CA ARG A 82 -8.92 6.64 -8.02
C ARG A 82 -8.75 5.14 -8.17
N ARG A 83 -8.88 4.62 -9.39
CA ARG A 83 -8.72 3.18 -9.68
C ARG A 83 -7.39 2.64 -9.18
N ARG A 84 -6.32 3.36 -9.45
CA ARG A 84 -4.96 3.02 -8.97
C ARG A 84 -4.89 2.98 -7.45
N SER A 85 -5.42 3.99 -6.77
CA SER A 85 -5.33 4.10 -5.31
C SER A 85 -6.17 3.04 -4.61
N HIS A 86 -7.38 2.75 -5.11
CA HIS A 86 -8.21 1.65 -4.62
C HIS A 86 -7.57 0.28 -4.82
N SER A 87 -7.00 0.05 -6.01
CA SER A 87 -6.31 -1.21 -6.30
C SER A 87 -5.10 -1.39 -5.40
N ALA A 88 -4.27 -0.35 -5.23
CA ALA A 88 -3.13 -0.39 -4.32
C ALA A 88 -3.56 -0.66 -2.86
N ARG A 89 -4.60 0.01 -2.37
CA ARG A 89 -5.20 -0.25 -1.05
C ARG A 89 -5.67 -1.70 -0.91
N ALA A 90 -6.38 -2.25 -1.89
CA ALA A 90 -6.84 -3.64 -1.85
C ALA A 90 -5.67 -4.64 -1.83
N VAL A 91 -4.61 -4.38 -2.59
CA VAL A 91 -3.40 -5.23 -2.61
C VAL A 91 -2.67 -5.14 -1.28
N ILE A 92 -2.44 -3.93 -0.75
CA ILE A 92 -1.72 -3.70 0.50
C ILE A 92 -2.49 -4.26 1.71
N ARG A 93 -3.82 -4.21 1.71
CA ARG A 93 -4.63 -4.88 2.75
C ARG A 93 -4.45 -6.40 2.78
N ARG A 94 -4.11 -7.02 1.65
CA ARG A 94 -3.75 -8.46 1.59
C ARG A 94 -2.30 -8.72 2.04
N HIS A 95 -1.43 -7.73 1.92
CA HIS A 95 0.01 -7.83 2.22
C HIS A 95 0.48 -6.67 3.12
N PRO A 96 -0.06 -6.49 4.34
CA PRO A 96 0.16 -5.29 5.15
C PRO A 96 1.63 -5.07 5.53
N TRP A 97 2.42 -6.14 5.61
CA TRP A 97 3.86 -6.13 5.89
C TRP A 97 4.70 -5.46 4.79
N VAL A 98 4.12 -5.14 3.63
CA VAL A 98 4.86 -4.59 2.49
C VAL A 98 5.17 -3.10 2.64
N ILE A 99 4.38 -2.33 3.38
CA ILE A 99 4.52 -0.86 3.46
C ILE A 99 5.93 -0.45 3.94
N PRO A 100 6.48 -0.99 5.05
CA PRO A 100 7.83 -0.64 5.47
C PRO A 100 8.91 -1.05 4.45
N LEU A 101 8.68 -2.11 3.67
CA LEU A 101 9.60 -2.53 2.61
C LEU A 101 9.60 -1.52 1.47
N MET A 102 8.42 -1.11 0.97
CA MET A 102 8.29 -0.15 -0.13
C MET A 102 9.05 1.15 0.16
N ASN A 103 9.04 1.61 1.41
CA ASN A 103 9.76 2.83 1.82
C ASN A 103 11.29 2.64 1.97
N ALA A 104 11.75 1.42 2.24
CA ALA A 104 13.14 1.14 2.57
C ALA A 104 13.99 0.69 1.37
N ARG A 105 13.36 0.37 0.23
CA ARG A 105 14.08 -0.13 -0.97
C ARG A 105 14.52 1.02 -1.87
N SER A 106 15.73 0.91 -2.40
CA SER A 106 16.35 1.90 -3.31
C SER A 106 16.52 1.40 -4.75
N THR A 107 16.17 0.14 -5.02
CA THR A 107 16.39 -0.52 -6.32
C THR A 107 15.04 -0.93 -6.91
N PRO A 108 14.34 -0.02 -7.62
CA PRO A 108 13.03 -0.34 -8.18
C PRO A 108 13.18 -1.35 -9.34
N GLY A 109 12.29 -2.34 -9.37
CA GLY A 109 12.17 -3.25 -10.52
C GLY A 109 11.37 -2.63 -11.67
N LEU A 110 11.19 -3.39 -12.75
CA LEU A 110 10.52 -2.91 -13.96
C LEU A 110 9.04 -2.63 -13.74
N SER A 111 8.35 -3.41 -12.89
CA SER A 111 6.93 -3.21 -12.61
C SER A 111 6.71 -1.94 -11.79
N THR A 112 7.58 -1.69 -10.81
CA THR A 112 7.62 -0.42 -10.07
C THR A 112 7.85 0.75 -11.03
N LEU A 113 8.88 0.68 -11.88
CA LEU A 113 9.18 1.77 -12.83
C LEU A 113 8.04 2.02 -13.82
N ALA A 114 7.43 0.95 -14.36
CA ALA A 114 6.30 1.06 -15.27
C ALA A 114 5.07 1.68 -14.60
N HIS A 115 4.81 1.31 -13.34
CA HIS A 115 3.72 1.90 -12.55
C HIS A 115 3.94 3.40 -12.32
N LEU A 116 5.16 3.80 -11.93
CA LEU A 116 5.52 5.20 -11.73
C LEU A 116 5.39 6.00 -13.04
N ASP A 117 5.90 5.46 -14.15
CA ASP A 117 5.82 6.09 -15.47
C ASP A 117 4.37 6.26 -15.93
N ALA A 118 3.51 5.27 -15.69
CA ALA A 118 2.08 5.35 -16.03
C ALA A 118 1.35 6.45 -15.24
N VAL A 119 1.59 6.57 -13.93
CA VAL A 119 1.00 7.63 -13.10
C VAL A 119 1.45 9.00 -13.57
N ILE A 120 2.75 9.17 -13.81
CA ILE A 120 3.32 10.41 -14.35
C ILE A 120 2.73 10.71 -15.73
N GLY A 121 2.61 9.71 -16.59
CA GLY A 121 2.04 9.82 -17.92
C GLY A 121 0.59 10.29 -17.90
N VAL A 122 -0.24 9.76 -17.00
CA VAL A 122 -1.63 10.21 -16.79
C VAL A 122 -1.68 11.69 -16.43
N LEU A 123 -0.92 12.10 -15.41
CA LEU A 123 -0.86 13.51 -14.97
C LEU A 123 -0.38 14.43 -16.10
N ARG A 124 0.69 14.04 -16.81
CA ARG A 124 1.22 14.82 -17.94
C ARG A 124 0.22 14.93 -19.10
N SER A 125 -0.50 13.85 -19.39
CA SER A 125 -1.53 13.84 -20.44
C SER A 125 -2.75 14.71 -20.11
N ALA A 126 -3.00 14.93 -18.82
CA ALA A 126 -4.08 15.79 -18.33
C ALA A 126 -3.72 17.29 -18.30
N GLY A 127 -2.49 17.67 -18.67
CA GLY A 127 -2.08 19.07 -18.77
C GLY A 127 -1.23 19.58 -17.60
N PHE A 128 -0.99 18.77 -16.57
CA PHE A 128 -0.13 19.16 -15.45
C PHE A 128 1.27 19.52 -15.95
N SER A 129 1.80 20.69 -15.58
CA SER A 129 3.21 21.04 -15.79
C SER A 129 4.16 20.04 -15.11
N LEU A 130 5.43 19.99 -15.51
CA LEU A 130 6.38 19.03 -14.94
C LEU A 130 6.56 19.21 -13.42
N PRO A 131 6.71 20.44 -12.88
CA PRO A 131 6.73 20.65 -11.43
C PRO A 131 5.42 20.21 -10.77
N MET A 132 4.27 20.54 -11.35
CA MET A 132 2.98 20.17 -10.77
C MET A 132 2.74 18.65 -10.80
N THR A 133 3.25 17.96 -11.82
CA THR A 133 3.23 16.49 -11.89
C THR A 133 3.99 15.87 -10.73
N ALA A 134 5.17 16.41 -10.39
CA ALA A 134 5.95 15.93 -9.25
C ALA A 134 5.23 16.18 -7.91
N HIS A 135 4.59 17.34 -7.74
CA HIS A 135 3.78 17.64 -6.56
C HIS A 135 2.56 16.73 -6.44
N ALA A 136 1.81 16.56 -7.53
CA ALA A 136 0.64 15.69 -7.59
C ALA A 136 1.00 14.23 -7.27
N PHE A 137 2.06 13.71 -7.91
CA PHE A 137 2.56 12.36 -7.66
C PHE A 137 2.92 12.17 -6.18
N ALA A 138 3.73 13.06 -5.62
CA ALA A 138 4.18 12.96 -4.23
C ALA A 138 3.01 13.08 -3.23
N LEU A 139 2.04 13.95 -3.49
CA LEU A 139 0.89 14.17 -2.62
C LEU A 139 -0.06 12.96 -2.60
N VAL A 140 -0.36 12.39 -3.77
CA VAL A 140 -1.22 11.21 -3.88
C VAL A 140 -0.56 10.00 -3.22
N ASP A 141 0.73 9.79 -3.42
CA ASP A 141 1.47 8.69 -2.78
C ASP A 141 1.62 8.90 -1.26
N ALA A 142 1.83 10.12 -0.80
CA ALA A 142 1.87 10.44 0.63
C ALA A 142 0.54 10.15 1.31
N HIS A 143 -0.59 10.53 0.69
CA HIS A 143 -1.93 10.19 1.18
C HIS A 143 -2.13 8.68 1.20
N LEU A 144 -1.89 8.01 0.07
CA LEU A 144 -2.09 6.57 -0.08
C LEU A 144 -1.28 5.78 0.96
N TYR A 145 0.05 5.92 0.95
CA TYR A 145 0.89 5.09 1.82
C TYR A 145 0.85 5.53 3.28
N GLY A 146 0.67 6.83 3.55
CA GLY A 146 0.48 7.34 4.90
C GLY A 146 -0.80 6.82 5.53
N PHE A 147 -1.91 6.90 4.81
CA PHE A 147 -3.20 6.37 5.27
C PHE A 147 -3.14 4.86 5.47
N LEU A 148 -2.59 4.12 4.49
CA LEU A 148 -2.50 2.67 4.60
C LEU A 148 -1.59 2.23 5.75
N ALA A 149 -0.51 2.96 6.03
CA ALA A 149 0.35 2.68 7.18
C ALA A 149 -0.44 2.77 8.50
N GLN A 150 -1.35 3.74 8.62
CA GLN A 150 -2.24 3.86 9.77
C GLN A 150 -3.28 2.74 9.76
N GLU A 151 -3.98 2.55 8.65
CA GLU A 151 -5.04 1.54 8.49
C GLU A 151 -4.56 0.13 8.85
N VAL A 152 -3.36 -0.28 8.42
CA VAL A 152 -2.83 -1.62 8.71
C VAL A 152 -2.15 -1.74 10.08
N SER A 153 -1.70 -0.63 10.68
CA SER A 153 -1.07 -0.64 12.01
C SER A 153 -2.10 -0.54 13.13
N LEU A 154 -3.27 -0.01 12.84
CA LEU A 154 -4.39 -0.01 13.76
C LEU A 154 -4.80 -1.47 14.05
N PRO A 155 -4.88 -1.90 15.31
CA PRO A 155 -5.33 -3.25 15.70
C PRO A 155 -6.84 -3.37 15.52
N ILE A 156 -7.33 -3.04 14.33
CA ILE A 156 -8.73 -2.85 14.02
C ILE A 156 -9.13 -3.83 12.94
N SER A 157 -9.59 -5.00 13.38
CA SER A 157 -10.54 -5.76 12.57
C SER A 157 -11.74 -4.84 12.27
N PRO A 158 -12.33 -4.91 11.05
CA PRO A 158 -13.50 -4.11 10.71
C PRO A 158 -14.57 -4.19 11.80
N GLY A 159 -14.92 -3.04 12.40
CA GLY A 159 -15.94 -2.91 13.43
C GLY A 159 -15.55 -3.34 14.86
N GLN A 160 -14.38 -3.92 15.11
CA GLN A 160 -14.01 -4.40 16.47
C GLN A 160 -12.92 -3.55 17.14
N GLY A 161 -11.87 -3.13 16.43
CA GLY A 161 -10.78 -2.43 17.12
C GLY A 161 -11.03 -0.94 17.39
N VAL A 162 -11.88 -0.26 16.61
CA VAL A 162 -12.30 1.12 16.97
C VAL A 162 -13.07 1.07 18.28
N GLN A 163 -13.94 0.06 18.46
CA GLN A 163 -14.68 -0.15 19.69
C GLN A 163 -13.74 -0.47 20.84
N GLU A 164 -12.76 -1.37 20.68
CA GLU A 164 -11.80 -1.69 21.76
C GLU A 164 -10.95 -0.48 22.18
N ILE A 165 -10.49 0.33 21.22
CA ILE A 165 -9.75 1.57 21.52
C ILE A 165 -10.67 2.57 22.22
N ALA A 166 -11.88 2.75 21.72
CA ALA A 166 -12.86 3.65 22.30
C ALA A 166 -13.30 3.20 23.70
N ASP A 167 -13.42 1.90 23.95
CA ASP A 167 -13.71 1.32 25.26
C ASP A 167 -12.54 1.60 26.23
N GLY A 168 -11.29 1.40 25.81
CA GLY A 168 -10.12 1.76 26.62
C GLY A 168 -10.01 3.27 26.91
N ILE A 169 -10.43 4.11 25.96
CA ILE A 169 -10.56 5.56 26.15
C ILE A 169 -11.70 5.88 27.13
N ALA A 170 -12.85 5.21 27.01
CA ALA A 170 -14.01 5.40 27.88
C ALA A 170 -13.78 4.92 29.32
N GLU A 171 -12.94 3.90 29.52
CA GLU A 171 -12.49 3.43 30.83
C GLU A 171 -11.57 4.42 31.54
N THR A 172 -11.05 5.42 30.83
CA THR A 172 -10.25 6.49 31.44
C THR A 172 -11.15 7.44 32.21
N THR A 173 -11.01 7.43 33.55
CA THR A 173 -11.71 8.34 34.45
C THR A 173 -11.49 9.80 34.02
N ASP A 174 -12.55 10.60 34.04
CA ASP A 174 -12.54 12.04 33.72
C ASP A 174 -12.10 12.39 32.28
N MET A 175 -12.19 11.45 31.33
CA MET A 175 -11.85 11.66 29.91
C MET A 175 -12.60 12.85 29.30
N ALA A 176 -13.91 12.96 29.52
CA ALA A 176 -14.70 14.06 28.98
C ALA A 176 -14.36 15.42 29.62
N GLU A 177 -13.83 15.43 30.85
CA GLU A 177 -13.41 16.65 31.54
C GLU A 177 -12.04 17.13 31.06
N HIS A 178 -11.09 16.22 30.86
CA HIS A 178 -9.72 16.55 30.46
C HIS A 178 -9.52 16.62 28.94
N PHE A 179 -10.31 15.87 28.15
CA PHE A 179 -10.16 15.72 26.70
C PHE A 179 -11.51 15.85 25.96
N PRO A 180 -12.20 17.01 26.09
CA PRO A 180 -13.56 17.17 25.58
C PRO A 180 -13.70 16.92 24.07
N HIS A 181 -12.72 17.33 23.26
CA HIS A 181 -12.76 17.13 21.80
C HIS A 181 -12.56 15.67 21.38
N LEU A 182 -11.71 14.94 22.11
CA LEU A 182 -11.53 13.51 21.85
C LEU A 182 -12.79 12.74 22.23
N ALA A 183 -13.39 13.07 23.38
CA ALA A 183 -14.65 12.49 23.81
C ALA A 183 -15.79 12.77 22.81
N GLU A 184 -15.88 14.00 22.27
CA GLU A 184 -16.85 14.37 21.24
C GLU A 184 -16.66 13.55 19.97
N LEU A 185 -15.43 13.43 19.45
CA LEU A 185 -15.15 12.67 18.23
C LEU A 185 -15.44 11.18 18.41
N VAL A 186 -15.04 10.59 19.55
CA VAL A 186 -15.25 9.17 19.83
C VAL A 186 -16.73 8.86 19.96
N ALA A 187 -17.47 9.60 20.78
CA ALA A 187 -18.89 9.34 21.01
C ALA A 187 -19.76 9.73 19.80
N GLY A 188 -19.44 10.83 19.13
CA GLY A 188 -20.23 11.40 18.04
C GLY A 188 -19.98 10.77 16.67
N HIS A 189 -18.82 10.15 16.45
CA HIS A 189 -18.43 9.60 15.14
C HIS A 189 -17.86 8.19 15.24
N ALA A 190 -16.76 7.99 15.97
CA ALA A 190 -16.01 6.72 15.92
C ALA A 190 -16.79 5.51 16.50
N LEU A 191 -17.68 5.75 17.47
CA LEU A 191 -18.56 4.73 18.07
C LEU A 191 -19.94 4.61 17.39
N GLN A 192 -20.20 5.38 16.33
CA GLN A 192 -21.49 5.31 15.65
C GLN A 192 -21.61 4.00 14.86
N PRO A 193 -22.81 3.39 14.82
CA PRO A 193 -23.03 2.17 14.05
C PRO A 193 -22.67 2.37 12.58
N GLY A 194 -21.81 1.49 12.05
CA GLY A 194 -21.40 1.51 10.65
C GLY A 194 -20.16 2.36 10.35
N TYR A 195 -19.52 2.96 11.36
CA TYR A 195 -18.21 3.60 11.18
C TYR A 195 -17.12 2.57 10.86
N ASP A 196 -16.41 2.78 9.75
CA ASP A 196 -15.14 2.12 9.42
C ASP A 196 -14.09 3.22 9.20
N PHE A 197 -12.97 3.16 9.92
CA PHE A 197 -11.86 4.08 9.70
C PHE A 197 -11.41 4.07 8.24
N GLY A 198 -11.52 2.93 7.56
CA GLY A 198 -11.22 2.78 6.15
C GLY A 198 -12.07 3.64 5.20
N ASP A 199 -13.18 4.21 5.65
CA ASP A 199 -13.99 5.14 4.85
C ASP A 199 -13.32 6.53 4.72
N GLU A 200 -12.49 6.90 5.70
CA GLU A 200 -11.75 8.17 5.71
C GLU A 200 -10.70 8.23 4.57
N PHE A 201 -10.33 7.08 4.01
CA PHE A 201 -9.45 6.99 2.83
C PHE A 201 -10.04 7.71 1.62
N GLU A 202 -11.32 7.47 1.36
CA GLU A 202 -12.01 8.00 0.18
C GLU A 202 -12.16 9.51 0.30
N TYR A 203 -12.61 9.97 1.47
CA TYR A 203 -12.74 11.39 1.74
C TYR A 203 -11.41 12.14 1.55
N GLY A 204 -10.31 11.60 2.09
CA GLY A 204 -8.99 12.21 1.91
C GLY A 204 -8.50 12.16 0.46
N LEU A 205 -8.79 11.07 -0.28
CA LEU A 205 -8.39 10.94 -1.68
C LEU A 205 -9.11 11.98 -2.54
N GLU A 206 -10.41 12.15 -2.36
CA GLU A 206 -11.18 13.15 -3.09
C GLU A 206 -10.71 14.57 -2.80
N LEU A 207 -10.43 14.91 -1.53
CA LEU A 207 -9.86 16.22 -1.19
C LEU A 207 -8.52 16.49 -1.89
N VAL A 208 -7.66 15.48 -1.98
CA VAL A 208 -6.39 15.59 -2.71
C VAL A 208 -6.64 15.83 -4.20
N LEU A 209 -7.52 15.04 -4.83
CA LEU A 209 -7.81 15.15 -6.25
C LEU A 209 -8.50 16.48 -6.61
N GLU A 210 -9.44 16.95 -5.79
CA GLU A 210 -10.09 18.26 -5.98
C GLU A 210 -9.11 19.42 -5.82
N GLY A 211 -8.19 19.33 -4.84
CA GLY A 211 -7.11 20.31 -4.66
C GLY A 211 -6.21 20.39 -5.89
N LEU A 212 -5.79 19.24 -6.43
CA LEU A 212 -4.96 19.16 -7.63
C LEU A 212 -5.68 19.68 -8.88
N GLU A 213 -6.99 19.43 -9.00
CA GLU A 213 -7.80 19.96 -10.10
C GLU A 213 -7.86 21.49 -10.07
N ARG A 214 -7.98 22.09 -8.89
CA ARG A 214 -7.95 23.55 -8.73
C ARG A 214 -6.61 24.14 -9.18
N ASP A 215 -5.51 23.51 -8.81
CA ASP A 215 -4.17 23.96 -9.19
C ASP A 215 -3.93 23.81 -10.69
N LEU A 216 -4.39 22.71 -11.30
CA LEU A 216 -4.36 22.50 -12.74
C LEU A 216 -5.06 23.63 -13.51
N ARG A 217 -6.29 23.99 -13.10
CA ARG A 217 -7.05 25.09 -13.73
C ARG A 217 -6.39 26.45 -13.58
N THR A 218 -5.63 26.65 -12.50
CA THR A 218 -4.91 27.91 -12.24
C THR A 218 -3.66 28.03 -13.10
N ASP A 219 -2.96 26.91 -13.34
CA ASP A 219 -1.79 26.84 -14.23
C ASP A 219 -2.19 27.11 -15.70
N GLU A 220 -3.35 26.60 -16.13
CA GLU A 220 -3.91 26.86 -17.47
C GLU A 220 -4.32 28.33 -17.70
N GLY A 221 -4.73 29.04 -16.64
CA GLY A 221 -5.15 30.45 -16.72
C GLY A 221 -4.00 31.47 -16.60
N GLY A 222 -2.77 31.02 -16.32
CA GLY A 222 -1.59 31.84 -16.14
C GLY A 222 -0.62 31.89 -17.34
N GLN A 223 -0.96 31.18 -18.43
CA GLN A 223 -0.19 31.10 -19.68
C GLN A 223 -0.77 32.04 -20.75
#